data_AF-A0A9D6HRD3-F1
#
_entry.id   AF-A0A9D6HRD3-F1
#
_cell.length_a   1.000
_cell.length_b   1.000
_cell.length_c   1.000
_cell.angle_alpha   90.00
_cell.angle_beta   90.00
_cell.angle_gamma   90.00
#
_symmetry.space_group_name_H-M   'P 1'
#
loop_
_entity.id
_entity.type
_entity.pdbx_description
1 polymer ?
#
loop_
_entity_poly.entity_id
_entity_poly.type
_entity_poly.pdbx_seq_one_letter_code
_entity_poly.pdbx_strand_id
1 'polypeptide(L)' 'MVRTIVTIEESDKKWLDRYSHRHDQSTAQTIRFAIKNFQKKSRESDYRKTLKDTTGLLKGKDDSVRFVRKLREEWD' A
#
# COMPACT_ATOMS: atom_id res chain seq x y z
N MET A 1 17.50 14.89 2.61
CA MET A 1 17.13 13.78 3.52
C MET A 1 16.55 14.40 4.78
N VAL A 2 15.37 13.97 5.23
CA VAL A 2 14.72 14.52 6.44
C VAL A 2 15.03 13.60 7.63
N ARG A 3 15.29 14.16 8.82
CA ARG A 3 15.45 13.40 10.06
C ARG A 3 14.10 13.28 10.76
N THR A 4 13.78 12.08 11.23
CA THR A 4 12.54 11.79 11.95
C THR A 4 12.88 11.03 13.22
N ILE A 5 12.32 11.44 14.34
CA ILE A 5 12.40 10.73 15.63
C ILE A 5 11.15 9.85 15.73
N VAL A 6 11.32 8.59 16.10
CA VAL A 6 10.24 7.62 16.23
C VAL A 6 10.34 6.94 17.58
N THR A 7 9.23 6.86 18.29
CA THR A 7 9.13 6.14 19.57
C THR A 7 8.48 4.79 19.31
N ILE A 8 9.13 3.72 19.75
CA ILE A 8 8.66 2.33 19.65
C ILE A 8 8.95 1.62 20.97
N GLU A 9 8.33 0.47 21.19
CA GLU A 9 8.62 -0.34 22.38
C GLU A 9 10.08 -0.83 22.37
N GLU A 10 10.62 -1.05 23.57
CA GLU A 10 11.99 -1.55 23.72
C GLU A 10 12.16 -2.95 23.09
N SER A 11 11.13 -3.79 23.23
CA SER A 11 11.02 -5.13 22.61
C SER A 11 11.20 -5.06 21.09
N ASP A 12 10.48 -4.14 20.44
CA ASP A 12 10.52 -3.91 19.00
C ASP A 12 11.88 -3.38 18.56
N LYS A 13 12.46 -2.44 19.32
CA LYS A 13 13.80 -1.90 19.03
C LYS A 13 14.86 -3.01 19.08
N LYS A 14 14.82 -3.85 20.12
CA LYS A 14 15.72 -5.01 20.25
C LYS A 14 15.56 -5.99 19.10
N TRP A 15 14.32 -6.26 18.68
CA TRP A 15 14.08 -7.10 17.51
C TRP A 15 14.65 -6.49 16.23
N LEU A 16 14.42 -5.19 16.01
CA LEU A 16 14.87 -4.47 14.83
C LEU A 16 16.40 -4.47 14.73
N ASP A 17 17.11 -4.23 15.82
CA ASP A 17 18.57 -4.25 15.83
C ASP A 17 19.14 -5.62 15.50
N ARG A 18 18.55 -6.69 16.06
CA ARG A 18 18.95 -8.07 15.73
C ARG A 18 18.70 -8.39 14.27
N TYR A 19 17.56 -7.97 13.72
CA TYR A 19 17.25 -8.15 12.30
C TYR A 19 18.26 -7.42 11.42
N SER A 20 18.49 -6.13 11.69
CA SER A 20 19.43 -5.31 10.94
C SER A 20 20.86 -5.88 10.97
N HIS A 21 21.31 -6.35 12.14
CA HIS A 21 22.62 -6.98 12.30
C HIS A 21 22.74 -8.28 11.49
N ARG A 22 21.72 -9.15 11.53
CA ARG A 22 21.71 -10.40 10.75
C ARG A 22 21.77 -10.18 9.23
N HIS A 23 21.28 -9.03 8.77
CA HIS A 23 21.20 -8.69 7.36
C HIS A 23 22.27 -7.69 6.91
N ASP A 24 23.30 -7.43 7.73
CA ASP A 24 24.39 -6.48 7.47
C ASP A 24 23.91 -5.09 7.03
N GLN A 25 22.82 -4.61 7.66
CA GLN A 25 22.20 -3.33 7.37
C GLN A 25 22.17 -2.44 8.61
N SER A 26 22.17 -1.13 8.39
CA SER A 26 21.87 -0.19 9.48
C SER A 26 20.38 -0.26 9.84
N THR A 27 20.05 -0.08 11.12
CA THR A 27 18.67 0.02 11.63
C THR A 27 17.85 1.03 10.81
N ALA A 28 18.44 2.19 10.47
CA ALA A 28 17.78 3.21 9.66
C ALA A 28 17.49 2.74 8.22
N GLN A 29 18.35 1.93 7.62
CA GLN A 29 18.12 1.35 6.30
C GLN A 29 17.01 0.31 6.32
N THR A 30 16.99 -0.55 7.34
CA THR A 30 15.90 -1.52 7.55
C THR A 30 14.56 -0.81 7.72
N ILE A 31 14.50 0.28 8.51
CA ILE A 31 13.27 1.10 8.64
C ILE A 31 12.84 1.68 7.29
N ARG A 32 13.75 2.28 6.52
CA ARG A 32 13.44 2.81 5.18
C ARG A 32 12.89 1.73 4.25
N PHE A 33 13.48 0.53 4.29
CA PHE A 33 13.02 -0.60 3.49
C PHE A 33 11.62 -1.06 3.92
N ALA A 34 11.38 -1.18 5.23
CA ALA A 34 10.08 -1.54 5.78
C ALA A 34 8.98 -0.54 5.35
N ILE A 35 9.26 0.77 5.45
CA ILE A 35 8.33 1.83 5.02
C ILE A 35 8.00 1.70 3.53
N LYS A 36 9.00 1.50 2.66
CA LYS A 36 8.77 1.31 1.21
C LYS A 36 7.90 0.10 0.91
N ASN A 37 8.16 -1.03 1.59
CA ASN A 37 7.35 -2.24 1.40
C ASN A 37 5.93 -2.07 1.93
N PHE A 38 5.76 -1.37 3.06
CA PHE A 38 4.44 -1.06 3.60
C PHE A 38 3.65 -0.20 2.63
N GLN A 39 4.25 0.87 2.08
CA GLN A 39 3.61 1.71 1.06
C GLN A 39 3.20 0.90 -0.18
N LYS A 40 4.06 -0.01 -0.66
CA LYS A 40 3.75 -0.86 -1.81
C LYS A 40 2.56 -1.78 -1.53
N LYS A 41 2.54 -2.43 -0.36
CA LYS A 41 1.44 -3.32 0.05
C LYS A 41 0.13 -2.55 0.24
N SER A 42 0.18 -1.37 0.85
CA SER A 42 -0.99 -0.49 1.04
C SER A 42 -1.62 -0.11 -0.30
N ARG A 43 -0.81 0.29 -1.29
CA ARG A 43 -1.29 0.61 -2.64
C ARG A 43 -1.91 -0.59 -3.34
N GLU A 44 -1.32 -1.78 -3.18
CA GLU A 44 -1.86 -3.01 -3.75
C GLU A 44 -3.20 -3.40 -3.10
N SER A 45 -3.34 -3.21 -1.79
CA SER A 45 -4.63 -3.42 -1.11
C SER A 45 -5.69 -2.42 -1.55
N ASP A 46 -5.33 -1.16 -1.78
CA ASP A 46 -6.25 -0.14 -2.30
C ASP A 46 -6.74 -0.53 -3.71
N TYR A 47 -5.81 -0.93 -4.58
CA TYR A 47 -6.17 -1.40 -5.93
C TYR A 47 -7.11 -2.61 -5.90
N ARG A 48 -6.79 -3.63 -5.09
CA ARG A 48 -7.65 -4.82 -4.95
C ARG A 48 -9.01 -4.47 -4.36
N LYS A 49 -9.08 -3.52 -3.43
CA LYS A 49 -10.32 -3.00 -2.88
C LYS A 49 -11.15 -2.31 -3.96
N THR A 50 -10.56 -1.40 -4.75
CA THR A 50 -11.23 -0.76 -5.89
C THR A 50 -11.74 -1.79 -6.90
N LEU A 51 -10.96 -2.81 -7.23
CA LEU A 51 -11.43 -3.89 -8.12
C LEU A 51 -12.63 -4.63 -7.53
N LYS A 52 -12.59 -4.96 -6.23
CA LYS A 52 -13.72 -5.62 -5.56
C LYS A 52 -14.96 -4.73 -5.56
N ASP A 53 -14.81 -3.45 -5.24
CA ASP A 53 -15.91 -2.48 -5.18
C ASP A 53 -16.51 -2.22 -6.57
N THR A 54 -15.72 -2.34 -7.63
CA THR A 54 -16.16 -2.19 -9.03
C THR A 54 -16.62 -3.50 -9.68
N THR A 55 -16.42 -4.65 -9.00
CA THR A 55 -16.82 -5.95 -9.52
C THR A 55 -18.34 -6.05 -9.58
N GLY A 56 -18.89 -6.35 -10.75
CA GLY A 56 -20.33 -6.54 -10.92
C GLY A 56 -21.13 -5.27 -11.17
N LEU A 57 -20.49 -4.10 -11.29
CA LEU A 57 -21.13 -2.85 -11.72
C LEU A 57 -21.88 -2.98 -13.07
N LEU A 58 -21.48 -3.94 -13.91
CA LEU A 58 -22.08 -4.21 -15.21
C LEU A 58 -23.16 -5.31 -15.19
N LYS A 59 -23.38 -6.01 -14.07
CA LYS A 59 -24.34 -7.14 -14.05
C LYS A 59 -25.78 -6.60 -14.15
N GLY A 60 -26.48 -6.98 -15.22
CA GLY A 60 -27.90 -6.63 -15.45
C GLY A 60 -28.16 -5.40 -16.33
N LYS A 61 -27.15 -4.86 -17.03
CA LYS A 61 -27.36 -3.82 -18.07
C LYS A 61 -27.05 -4.40 -19.45
N ASP A 62 -28.03 -4.32 -20.35
CA ASP A 62 -27.92 -4.83 -21.73
C ASP A 62 -26.93 -4.05 -22.61
N ASP A 63 -26.59 -2.81 -22.23
CA ASP A 63 -25.68 -1.97 -23.02
C ASP A 63 -24.45 -1.54 -22.19
N SER A 64 -23.39 -2.33 -22.36
CA SER A 64 -22.07 -2.08 -21.78
C SER A 64 -21.44 -0.78 -22.28
N VAL A 65 -21.77 -0.32 -23.50
CA VAL A 65 -21.16 0.86 -24.12
C VAL A 65 -21.69 2.13 -23.47
N ARG A 66 -23.02 2.23 -23.29
CA ARG A 66 -23.63 3.38 -22.61
C ARG A 66 -23.21 3.48 -21.15
N PHE A 67 -23.01 2.34 -20.48
CA PHE A 67 -22.54 2.31 -19.10
C PHE A 67 -21.10 2.84 -18.98
N VAL A 68 -20.18 2.35 -19.81
CA VAL A 68 -18.78 2.79 -19.80
C VAL A 68 -18.64 4.26 -20.17
N ARG A 69 -19.47 4.77 -21.10
CA ARG A 69 -19.46 6.19 -21.48
C ARG A 69 -19.82 7.11 -20.31
N LYS A 70 -20.91 6.81 -19.58
CA LYS A 70 -21.27 7.55 -18.36
C LYS A 70 -20.16 7.52 -17.30
N LEU A 71 -19.53 6.36 -17.13
CA LEU A 71 -18.49 6.18 -16.12
C LEU A 71 -17.22 7.00 -16.44
N ARG A 72 -16.93 7.23 -17.73
CA ARG A 72 -15.85 8.11 -18.17
C ARG A 72 -16.19 9.59 -17.98
N GLU A 73 -17.44 9.98 -18.22
CA GLU A 73 -17.91 11.35 -17.98
C GLU A 73 -17.81 11.75 -16.49
N GLU A 74 -17.78 10.80 -15.56
CA GLU A 74 -17.57 11.07 -14.12
C GLU A 74 -16.09 11.32 -13.75
N TRP A 75 -15.14 11.06 -14.66
CA TRP A 75 -13.69 11.21 -14.42
C TRP A 75 -13.07 12.43 -15.10
N ASP A 76 -13.77 13.05 -16.05
CA ASP A 76 -13.45 14.36 -16.64
C ASP A 76 -14.01 15.50 -15.77
#